data_AF-A0A0Q8G5X2-F1
#
_entry.id   AF-A0A0Q8G5X2-F1
#
_cell.length_a   1.000
_cell.length_b   1.000
_cell.length_c   1.000
_cell.angle_alpha   90.00
_cell.angle_beta   90.00
_cell.angle_gamma   90.00
#
_symmetry.space_group_name_H-M   'P 1'
#
loop_
_entity.id
_entity.type
_entity.pdbx_description
1 polymer ?
#
loop_
_entity_poly.entity_id
_entity_poly.type
_entity_poly.pdbx_seq_one_letter_code
_entity_poly.pdbx_strand_id
1 'polypeptide(L)'
;MTLTLHYHPLSSHCWKLLIALAENGTPYEARQVNLGDPAERAAYAALWPTAKIPLLVDGDRVVPETSVQIEYLDRRHPGRLRMLPEDFDAQLQVRLWDRLFDCYVMDPMQRYIAQLLRPEAERDAKTMTAAVDALGMAYDMIESRMGDHAWAAGRDFSMADCAAAPALFYASTVRPFSAGQARLSAYFERLLARGSVWQAIVQAQPWFQYYPHRQALPARFLVA
;
A
#
# COMPACT_ATOMS: atom_id res chain seq x y z
N MET A 1 25.29 -4.84 8.52
CA MET A 1 25.00 -4.86 7.07
C MET A 1 23.97 -3.78 6.81
N THR A 2 24.12 -3.02 5.73
CA THR A 2 23.23 -1.88 5.42
C THR A 2 22.01 -2.36 4.63
N LEU A 3 20.83 -2.08 5.16
CA LEU A 3 19.55 -2.33 4.51
C LEU A 3 19.26 -1.17 3.54
N THR A 4 19.01 -1.47 2.27
CA THR A 4 18.72 -0.48 1.23
C THR A 4 17.32 -0.66 0.69
N LEU A 5 16.55 0.42 0.63
CA LEU A 5 15.20 0.46 0.06
C LEU A 5 15.22 1.24 -1.25
N HIS A 6 15.01 0.53 -2.36
CA HIS A 6 14.71 1.14 -3.64
C HIS A 6 13.21 1.43 -3.74
N TYR A 7 12.82 2.70 -3.85
CA TYR A 7 11.40 3.08 -3.78
C TYR A 7 11.08 4.36 -4.55
N HIS A 8 9.80 4.69 -4.63
CA HIS A 8 9.34 6.02 -5.00
C HIS A 8 8.22 6.43 -4.03
N PRO A 9 8.24 7.64 -3.43
CA PRO A 9 7.28 8.03 -2.41
C PRO A 9 5.81 8.00 -2.87
N LEU A 10 5.55 8.20 -4.16
CA LEU A 10 4.20 8.11 -4.72
C LEU A 10 3.65 6.67 -4.85
N SER A 11 4.49 5.65 -4.79
CA SER A 11 4.04 4.27 -5.02
C SER A 11 3.28 3.72 -3.82
N SER A 12 2.03 3.30 -4.06
CA SER A 12 1.17 2.69 -3.04
C SER A 12 1.78 1.42 -2.43
N HIS A 13 2.51 0.63 -3.21
CA HIS A 13 3.23 -0.54 -2.71
C HIS A 13 4.44 -0.14 -1.85
N CYS A 14 5.09 0.99 -2.16
CA CYS A 14 6.17 1.50 -1.32
C CYS A 14 5.65 1.94 0.05
N TRP A 15 4.46 2.53 0.14
CA TRP A 15 3.85 2.92 1.43
C TRP A 15 3.69 1.72 2.35
N LYS A 16 3.22 0.58 1.83
CA LYS A 16 3.06 -0.65 2.62
C LYS A 16 4.35 -1.04 3.35
N LEU A 17 5.48 -1.02 2.64
CA LEU A 17 6.78 -1.31 3.25
C LEU A 17 7.28 -0.17 4.17
N LEU A 18 7.12 1.10 3.75
CA LEU A 18 7.54 2.26 4.54
C LEU A 18 6.83 2.31 5.91
N ILE A 19 5.53 2.01 5.94
CA ILE A 19 4.74 1.91 7.18
C ILE A 19 5.31 0.82 8.07
N ALA A 20 5.57 -0.38 7.53
CA ALA A 20 6.15 -1.48 8.30
C ALA A 20 7.55 -1.14 8.85
N LEU A 21 8.42 -0.51 8.05
CA LEU A 21 9.74 -0.07 8.49
C LEU A 21 9.65 0.97 9.61
N ALA A 22 8.71 1.92 9.52
CA ALA A 22 8.50 2.96 10.52
C ALA A 22 7.94 2.40 11.84
N GLU A 23 6.92 1.54 11.79
CA GLU A 23 6.34 0.89 12.97
C GLU A 23 7.35 -0.04 13.65
N ASN A 24 8.17 -0.76 12.86
CA ASN A 24 9.22 -1.61 13.40
C ASN A 24 10.42 -0.79 13.93
N GLY A 25 10.67 0.39 13.38
CA GLY A 25 11.82 1.23 13.70
C GLY A 25 13.12 0.75 13.04
N THR A 26 13.04 0.09 11.88
CA THR A 26 14.21 -0.42 11.16
C THR A 26 14.88 0.70 10.36
N PRO A 27 16.18 0.98 10.59
CA PRO A 27 16.92 1.95 9.78
C PRO A 27 17.21 1.37 8.39
N TYR A 28 17.16 2.22 7.37
CA TYR A 28 17.48 1.85 5.99
C TYR A 28 18.09 3.03 5.23
N GLU A 29 18.89 2.73 4.21
CA GLU A 29 19.33 3.66 3.19
C GLU A 29 18.23 3.78 2.12
N ALA A 30 17.73 4.99 1.91
CA ALA A 30 16.68 5.27 0.95
C ALA A 30 17.27 5.57 -0.43
N ARG A 31 16.91 4.80 -1.45
CA ARG A 31 17.28 5.03 -2.85
C ARG A 31 16.03 5.27 -3.69
N GLN A 32 15.76 6.53 -4.00
CA GLN A 32 14.66 6.85 -4.89
C GLN A 32 14.98 6.38 -6.32
N VAL A 33 14.03 5.75 -7.00
CA VAL A 33 14.18 5.26 -8.38
C VAL A 33 13.20 5.98 -9.30
N ASN A 34 13.66 6.46 -10.45
CA ASN A 34 12.82 6.99 -11.51
C ASN A 34 12.60 5.94 -12.62
N LEU A 35 11.52 5.16 -12.52
CA LEU A 35 11.18 4.16 -13.54
C LEU A 35 10.69 4.74 -14.87
N GLY A 36 10.49 6.06 -14.95
CA GLY A 36 10.23 6.77 -16.21
C GLY A 36 11.50 7.03 -17.03
N ASP A 37 12.68 7.01 -16.40
CA ASP A 37 13.96 7.07 -17.08
C ASP A 37 14.36 5.67 -17.59
N PRO A 38 14.61 5.48 -18.90
CA PRO A 38 14.95 4.17 -19.44
C PRO A 38 16.26 3.57 -18.90
N ALA A 39 17.26 4.40 -18.59
CA ALA A 39 18.55 3.94 -18.09
C ALA A 39 18.46 3.51 -16.63
N GLU A 40 17.79 4.29 -15.77
CA GLU A 40 17.51 3.91 -14.39
C GLU A 40 16.63 2.66 -14.33
N ARG A 41 15.60 2.57 -15.18
CA ARG A 41 14.74 1.39 -15.27
C ARG A 41 15.53 0.15 -15.68
N ALA A 42 16.45 0.26 -16.65
CA ALA A 42 17.30 -0.85 -17.07
C ALA A 42 18.26 -1.29 -15.95
N ALA A 43 18.89 -0.34 -15.26
CA ALA A 43 19.76 -0.63 -14.10
C ALA A 43 18.98 -1.31 -12.98
N TYR A 44 17.75 -0.86 -12.71
CA TYR A 44 16.88 -1.48 -11.71
C TYR A 44 16.40 -2.88 -12.10
N ALA A 45 16.05 -3.09 -13.39
CA ALA A 45 15.66 -4.40 -13.91
C ALA A 45 16.80 -5.44 -13.83
N ALA A 46 18.05 -5.00 -13.85
CA ALA A 46 19.20 -5.86 -13.62
C ALA A 46 19.29 -6.36 -12.16
N LEU A 47 18.72 -5.63 -11.19
CA LEU A 47 18.59 -6.09 -9.80
C LEU A 47 17.43 -7.08 -9.64
N TRP A 48 16.27 -6.77 -10.23
CA TRP A 48 15.09 -7.64 -10.20
C TRP A 48 14.25 -7.51 -11.49
N PRO A 49 14.05 -8.60 -12.26
CA PRO A 49 13.50 -8.52 -13.63
C PRO A 49 12.10 -7.94 -13.76
N THR A 50 11.25 -7.99 -12.72
CA THR A 50 9.89 -7.43 -12.81
C THR A 50 9.89 -5.90 -12.86
N ALA A 51 11.01 -5.26 -12.47
CA ALA A 51 11.17 -3.81 -12.40
C ALA A 51 10.03 -3.11 -11.63
N LYS A 52 9.48 -3.78 -10.62
CA LYS A 52 8.46 -3.22 -9.71
C LYS A 52 9.11 -2.70 -8.43
N ILE A 53 8.66 -1.54 -7.97
CA ILE A 53 9.03 -0.95 -6.68
C ILE A 53 7.96 -1.25 -5.61
N PRO A 54 8.35 -1.42 -4.34
CA PRO A 54 9.71 -1.31 -3.79
C PRO A 54 10.57 -2.58 -3.99
N LEU A 55 11.88 -2.42 -3.89
CA LEU A 55 12.83 -3.53 -3.76
C LEU A 55 13.73 -3.30 -2.53
N LEU A 56 13.77 -4.31 -1.67
CA LEU A 56 14.62 -4.31 -0.49
C LEU A 56 15.90 -5.09 -0.78
N VAL A 57 17.04 -4.55 -0.38
CA VAL A 57 18.34 -5.20 -0.48
C VAL A 57 18.99 -5.22 0.91
N ASP A 58 19.35 -6.40 1.40
CA ASP A 58 20.07 -6.57 2.67
C ASP A 58 21.40 -7.30 2.41
N GLY A 59 22.50 -6.53 2.39
CA GLY A 59 23.79 -7.01 1.90
C GLY A 59 23.67 -7.49 0.46
N ASP A 60 23.99 -8.76 0.21
CA ASP A 60 23.90 -9.38 -1.12
C ASP A 60 22.50 -9.96 -1.42
N ARG A 61 21.56 -9.87 -0.47
CA ARG A 61 20.23 -10.45 -0.62
C ARG A 61 19.24 -9.44 -1.20
N VAL A 62 18.69 -9.78 -2.35
CA VAL A 62 17.54 -9.08 -2.95
C VAL A 62 16.24 -9.72 -2.44
N VAL A 63 15.33 -8.91 -1.91
CA VAL A 63 14.02 -9.33 -1.38
C VAL A 63 12.91 -8.57 -2.12
N PRO A 64 12.29 -9.17 -3.14
CA PRO A 64 11.16 -8.58 -3.87
C PRO A 64 9.83 -8.83 -3.14
N GLU A 65 8.76 -8.20 -3.63
CA GLU A 65 7.37 -8.33 -3.16
C GLU A 65 7.14 -7.85 -1.71
N THR A 66 6.26 -6.87 -1.54
CA THR A 66 6.10 -6.13 -0.27
C THR A 66 5.71 -6.99 0.92
N SER A 67 4.82 -7.97 0.77
CA SER A 67 4.46 -8.88 1.86
C SER A 67 5.64 -9.77 2.26
N VAL A 68 6.43 -10.22 1.29
CA VAL A 68 7.64 -11.03 1.53
C VAL A 68 8.73 -10.18 2.21
N GLN A 69 8.89 -8.93 1.78
CA GLN A 69 9.80 -7.96 2.40
C GLN A 69 9.44 -7.72 3.87
N ILE A 70 8.15 -7.52 4.18
CA ILE A 70 7.69 -7.29 5.54
C ILE A 70 7.91 -8.53 6.42
N GLU A 71 7.55 -9.73 5.95
CA GLU A 71 7.78 -10.97 6.70
C GLU A 71 9.28 -11.27 6.89
N TYR A 72 10.11 -10.95 5.89
CA TYR A 72 11.57 -11.02 6.00
C TYR A 72 12.11 -10.09 7.08
N LEU A 73 11.66 -8.83 7.09
CA LEU A 73 12.07 -7.84 8.09
C LEU A 73 11.62 -8.22 9.49
N ASP A 74 10.38 -8.70 9.65
CA ASP A 74 9.84 -9.15 10.94
C ASP A 74 10.72 -10.26 11.56
N ARG A 75 11.26 -11.14 10.73
CA ARG A 75 12.13 -12.26 11.16
C ARG A 75 13.60 -11.88 11.33
N ARG A 76 14.15 -11.06 10.42
CA ARG A 76 15.60 -10.80 10.34
C ARG A 76 16.04 -9.50 10.98
N HIS A 77 15.10 -8.56 11.13
CA HIS A 77 15.30 -7.24 11.70
C HIS A 77 14.21 -6.96 12.75
N PRO A 78 14.05 -7.80 13.79
CA PRO A 78 12.99 -7.61 14.78
C PRO A 78 13.15 -6.26 15.47
N GLY A 79 12.06 -5.51 15.58
CA GLY A 79 12.04 -4.18 16.17
C GLY A 79 10.88 -4.00 17.13
N ARG A 80 10.31 -2.80 17.14
CA ARG A 80 9.34 -2.35 18.16
C ARG A 80 7.99 -3.05 18.05
N LEU A 81 7.53 -3.30 16.83
CA LEU A 81 6.23 -3.89 16.55
C LEU A 81 6.41 -5.08 15.61
N ARG A 82 5.84 -6.22 15.99
CA ARG A 82 5.82 -7.41 15.14
C ARG A 82 4.69 -7.31 14.13
N MET A 83 5.02 -7.50 12.86
CA MET A 83 4.08 -7.43 11.75
C MET A 83 3.24 -8.71 11.62
N LEU A 84 3.73 -9.81 12.20
CA LEU A 84 3.04 -11.08 12.30
C LEU A 84 2.99 -11.54 13.77
N PRO A 85 1.82 -11.97 14.25
CA PRO A 85 1.67 -12.51 15.60
C PRO A 85 2.42 -13.85 15.76
N GLU A 86 2.65 -14.28 17.00
CA GLU A 86 3.32 -15.55 17.27
C GLU A 86 2.44 -16.75 16.93
N ASP A 87 1.15 -16.65 17.23
CA ASP A 87 0.17 -17.70 16.94
C ASP A 87 0.00 -17.91 15.42
N PHE A 88 0.06 -19.18 15.00
CA PHE A 88 0.05 -19.53 13.58
C PHE A 88 -1.28 -19.22 12.90
N ASP A 89 -2.41 -19.47 13.57
CA ASP A 89 -3.73 -19.20 12.99
C ASP A 89 -3.96 -17.70 12.85
N ALA A 90 -3.49 -16.90 13.81
CA ALA A 90 -3.47 -15.45 13.69
C ALA A 90 -2.57 -14.96 12.54
N GLN A 91 -1.42 -15.61 12.28
CA GLN A 91 -0.60 -15.28 11.09
C GLN A 91 -1.35 -15.56 9.79
N LEU A 92 -2.11 -16.67 9.72
CA LEU A 92 -2.94 -16.95 8.55
C LEU A 92 -3.97 -15.86 8.32
N GLN A 93 -4.56 -15.30 9.38
CA GLN A 93 -5.49 -14.18 9.24
C GLN A 93 -4.82 -12.89 8.76
N VAL A 94 -3.64 -12.56 9.29
CA VAL A 94 -2.87 -11.41 8.79
C VAL A 94 -2.55 -11.57 7.31
N ARG A 95 -2.07 -12.75 6.89
CA ARG A 95 -1.76 -13.04 5.47
C ARG A 95 -3.00 -13.05 4.59
N LEU A 96 -4.15 -13.50 5.09
CA LEU A 96 -5.42 -13.42 4.36
C LEU A 96 -5.82 -11.98 4.10
N TRP A 97 -5.87 -11.14 5.14
CA TRP A 97 -6.25 -9.74 4.99
C TRP A 97 -5.27 -8.95 4.14
N ASP A 98 -3.97 -9.19 4.28
CA ASP A 98 -2.93 -8.67 3.39
C ASP A 98 -3.27 -8.94 1.91
N ARG A 99 -3.66 -10.17 1.59
CA ARG A 99 -4.03 -10.58 0.23
C ARG A 99 -5.36 -9.99 -0.21
N LEU A 100 -6.32 -9.84 0.69
CA LEU A 100 -7.59 -9.19 0.37
C LEU A 100 -7.39 -7.72 -0.01
N PHE A 101 -6.56 -6.97 0.73
CA PHE A 101 -6.27 -5.58 0.38
C PHE A 101 -5.50 -5.46 -0.93
N ASP A 102 -4.46 -6.26 -1.12
CA ASP A 102 -3.68 -6.21 -2.36
C ASP A 102 -4.56 -6.63 -3.58
N CYS A 103 -5.25 -7.76 -3.52
CA CYS A 103 -5.92 -8.34 -4.70
C CYS A 103 -7.33 -7.79 -4.97
N TYR A 104 -8.04 -7.30 -3.95
CA TYR A 104 -9.44 -6.87 -4.10
C TYR A 104 -9.65 -5.37 -3.87
N VAL A 105 -8.66 -4.65 -3.34
CA VAL A 105 -8.71 -3.18 -3.23
C VAL A 105 -7.65 -2.53 -4.12
N MET A 106 -6.38 -2.88 -3.92
CA MET A 106 -5.27 -2.28 -4.66
C MET A 106 -5.34 -2.61 -6.15
N ASP A 107 -5.53 -3.87 -6.53
CA ASP A 107 -5.58 -4.28 -7.95
C ASP A 107 -6.70 -3.58 -8.74
N PRO A 108 -7.98 -3.57 -8.30
CA PRO A 108 -9.02 -2.81 -9.00
C PRO A 108 -8.74 -1.31 -9.06
N MET A 109 -8.24 -0.72 -7.96
CA MET A 109 -7.83 0.69 -7.95
C MET A 109 -6.75 0.96 -9.02
N GLN A 110 -5.70 0.14 -9.07
CA GLN A 110 -4.63 0.30 -10.05
C GLN A 110 -5.13 0.12 -11.49
N ARG A 111 -6.07 -0.80 -11.73
CA ARG A 111 -6.70 -0.95 -13.05
C ARG A 111 -7.45 0.30 -13.48
N TYR A 112 -8.14 0.98 -12.56
CA TYR A 112 -8.80 2.26 -12.85
C TYR A 112 -7.77 3.35 -13.15
N ILE A 113 -6.76 3.51 -12.30
CA ILE A 113 -5.69 4.51 -12.48
C ILE A 113 -4.91 4.28 -13.78
N ALA A 114 -4.69 3.02 -14.17
CA ALA A 114 -4.07 2.68 -15.44
C ALA A 114 -4.87 3.18 -16.65
N GLN A 115 -6.20 3.25 -16.57
CA GLN A 115 -7.00 3.87 -17.63
C GLN A 115 -6.84 5.39 -17.64
N LEU A 116 -6.71 6.04 -16.48
CA LEU A 116 -6.50 7.49 -16.41
C LEU A 116 -5.16 7.94 -17.02
N LEU A 117 -4.15 7.07 -17.01
CA LEU A 117 -2.85 7.29 -17.68
C LEU A 117 -2.92 7.24 -19.21
N ARG A 118 -4.00 6.71 -19.77
CA ARG A 118 -4.21 6.62 -21.23
C ARG A 118 -4.87 7.90 -21.75
N PRO A 119 -4.65 8.24 -23.04
CA PRO A 119 -5.44 9.27 -23.71
C PRO A 119 -6.94 9.02 -23.54
N GLU A 120 -7.72 10.08 -23.38
CA GLU A 120 -9.17 9.98 -23.08
C GLU A 120 -9.93 9.12 -24.09
N ALA A 121 -9.62 9.27 -25.39
CA ALA A 121 -10.23 8.50 -26.47
C ALA A 121 -9.90 6.99 -26.44
N GLU A 122 -8.86 6.57 -25.72
CA GLU A 122 -8.43 5.18 -25.61
C GLU A 122 -8.87 4.50 -24.30
N ARG A 123 -9.49 5.24 -23.39
CA ARG A 123 -9.93 4.71 -22.09
C ARG A 123 -11.01 3.66 -22.28
N ASP A 124 -10.83 2.52 -21.64
CA ASP A 124 -11.85 1.47 -21.62
C ASP A 124 -12.84 1.70 -20.47
N ALA A 125 -13.97 2.31 -20.80
CA ALA A 125 -15.05 2.57 -19.85
C ALA A 125 -15.55 1.29 -19.17
N LYS A 126 -15.55 0.13 -19.86
CA LYS A 126 -15.99 -1.14 -19.25
C LYS A 126 -15.02 -1.59 -18.17
N THR A 127 -13.72 -1.46 -18.40
CA THR A 127 -12.69 -1.73 -17.38
C THR A 127 -12.82 -0.78 -16.19
N MET A 128 -13.09 0.51 -16.43
CA MET A 128 -13.27 1.49 -15.35
C MET A 128 -14.49 1.17 -14.49
N THR A 129 -15.65 0.87 -15.10
CA THR A 129 -16.86 0.46 -14.37
C THR A 129 -16.62 -0.82 -13.58
N ALA A 130 -16.02 -1.84 -14.19
CA ALA A 130 -15.71 -3.10 -13.49
C ALA A 130 -14.75 -2.91 -12.31
N ALA A 131 -13.81 -1.97 -12.40
CA ALA A 131 -12.93 -1.62 -11.29
C ALA A 131 -13.70 -0.96 -10.13
N VAL A 132 -14.61 -0.02 -10.43
CA VAL A 132 -15.45 0.65 -9.42
C VAL A 132 -16.40 -0.34 -8.73
N ASP A 133 -17.00 -1.26 -9.50
CA ASP A 133 -17.87 -2.31 -8.99
C ASP A 133 -17.11 -3.28 -8.08
N ALA A 134 -15.89 -3.67 -8.47
CA ALA A 134 -15.02 -4.52 -7.66
C ALA A 134 -14.56 -3.83 -6.36
N LEU A 135 -14.29 -2.51 -6.40
CA LEU A 135 -13.93 -1.71 -5.21
C LEU A 135 -15.04 -1.64 -4.16
N GLY A 136 -16.29 -1.81 -4.58
CA GLY A 136 -16.85 -3.03 -4.03
C GLY A 136 -18.17 -3.10 -3.32
N MET A 137 -18.68 -4.31 -3.17
CA MET A 137 -17.98 -5.63 -3.15
C MET A 137 -16.80 -5.71 -2.15
N ALA A 138 -15.54 -5.43 -2.52
CA ALA A 138 -14.43 -5.37 -1.56
C ALA A 138 -14.72 -4.49 -0.33
N TYR A 139 -15.25 -3.27 -0.49
CA TYR A 139 -15.66 -2.44 0.66
C TYR A 139 -16.77 -3.09 1.50
N ASP A 140 -17.78 -3.69 0.88
CA ASP A 140 -18.88 -4.38 1.59
C ASP A 140 -18.38 -5.64 2.32
N MET A 141 -17.40 -6.33 1.73
CA MET A 141 -16.69 -7.44 2.36
C MET A 141 -15.92 -6.96 3.59
N ILE A 142 -15.16 -5.86 3.48
CA ILE A 142 -14.43 -5.32 4.65
C ILE A 142 -15.42 -4.90 5.74
N GLU A 143 -16.46 -4.15 5.38
CA GLU A 143 -17.52 -3.69 6.28
C GLU A 143 -18.18 -4.86 7.04
N SER A 144 -18.44 -5.98 6.37
CA SER A 144 -19.10 -7.15 6.97
C SER A 144 -18.15 -8.07 7.74
N ARG A 145 -16.90 -8.23 7.28
CA ARG A 145 -15.96 -9.23 7.82
C ARG A 145 -15.05 -8.69 8.92
N MET A 146 -14.78 -7.39 8.95
CA MET A 146 -13.90 -6.79 9.97
C MET A 146 -14.51 -6.88 11.38
N GLY A 147 -15.85 -6.96 11.48
CA GLY A 147 -16.54 -7.06 12.76
C GLY A 147 -16.17 -5.92 13.71
N ASP A 148 -15.94 -6.25 14.99
CA ASP A 148 -15.53 -5.30 16.03
C ASP A 148 -14.00 -5.23 16.20
N HIS A 149 -13.23 -5.74 15.23
CA HIS A 149 -11.78 -5.69 15.31
C HIS A 149 -11.27 -4.24 15.24
N ALA A 150 -10.22 -3.96 16.02
CA ALA A 150 -9.57 -2.66 16.01
C ALA A 150 -8.77 -2.44 14.71
N TRP A 151 -8.16 -3.52 14.21
CA TRP A 151 -7.31 -3.62 13.03
C TRP A 151 -7.78 -4.77 12.14
N ALA A 152 -7.36 -4.80 10.87
CA ALA A 152 -7.95 -5.70 9.88
C ALA A 152 -7.98 -7.17 10.33
N ALA A 153 -6.87 -7.64 10.91
CA ALA A 153 -6.71 -9.03 11.33
C ALA A 153 -6.99 -9.28 12.82
N GLY A 154 -7.44 -8.27 13.59
CA GLY A 154 -7.78 -8.44 15.00
C GLY A 154 -7.51 -7.22 15.87
N ARG A 155 -6.90 -7.44 17.04
CA ARG A 155 -6.71 -6.41 18.06
C ARG A 155 -5.47 -5.55 17.87
N ASP A 156 -4.45 -6.08 17.21
CA ASP A 156 -3.14 -5.45 17.06
C ASP A 156 -2.85 -5.09 15.61
N PHE A 157 -2.11 -3.99 15.41
CA PHE A 157 -1.70 -3.54 14.09
C PHE A 157 -0.69 -4.53 13.49
N SER A 158 -0.80 -4.81 12.19
CA SER A 158 -0.07 -5.89 11.54
C SER A 158 0.28 -5.56 10.08
N MET A 159 0.94 -6.50 9.39
CA MET A 159 1.18 -6.41 7.94
C MET A 159 -0.11 -6.17 7.13
N ALA A 160 -1.26 -6.67 7.58
CA ALA A 160 -2.54 -6.46 6.91
C ALA A 160 -2.91 -4.98 6.86
N ASP A 161 -2.64 -4.23 7.93
CA ASP A 161 -2.95 -2.81 8.04
C ASP A 161 -1.96 -1.96 7.22
N CYS A 162 -0.70 -2.40 7.13
CA CYS A 162 0.29 -1.85 6.19
C CYS A 162 -0.19 -1.98 4.73
N ALA A 163 -0.86 -3.07 4.37
CA ALA A 163 -1.46 -3.24 3.05
C ALA A 163 -2.72 -2.38 2.87
N ALA A 164 -3.57 -2.34 3.89
CA ALA A 164 -4.83 -1.61 3.87
C ALA A 164 -4.65 -0.11 3.66
N ALA A 165 -3.72 0.52 4.38
CA ALA A 165 -3.54 1.97 4.41
C ALA A 165 -3.39 2.60 3.01
N PRO A 166 -2.40 2.22 2.18
CA PRO A 166 -2.29 2.78 0.84
C PRO A 166 -3.42 2.31 -0.09
N ALA A 167 -3.88 1.06 0.05
CA ALA A 167 -4.95 0.54 -0.80
C ALA A 167 -6.23 1.38 -0.65
N LEU A 168 -6.68 1.59 0.60
CA LEU A 168 -7.86 2.37 0.92
C LEU A 168 -7.67 3.87 0.64
N PHE A 169 -6.48 4.43 0.89
CA PHE A 169 -6.20 5.83 0.57
C PHE A 169 -6.46 6.12 -0.91
N TYR A 170 -5.80 5.39 -1.81
CA TYR A 170 -5.96 5.61 -3.25
C TYR A 170 -7.34 5.16 -3.75
N ALA A 171 -7.86 4.04 -3.27
CA ALA A 171 -9.18 3.54 -3.70
C ALA A 171 -10.31 4.50 -3.30
N SER A 172 -10.21 5.19 -2.17
CA SER A 172 -11.19 6.20 -1.75
C SER A 172 -11.34 7.36 -2.74
N THR A 173 -10.29 7.66 -3.51
CA THR A 173 -10.34 8.68 -4.58
C THR A 173 -11.07 8.17 -5.82
N VAL A 174 -11.05 6.86 -6.07
CA VAL A 174 -11.74 6.22 -7.20
C VAL A 174 -13.21 5.97 -6.86
N ARG A 175 -13.45 5.45 -5.65
CA ARG A 175 -14.76 5.19 -5.09
C ARG A 175 -14.77 5.64 -3.62
N PRO A 176 -15.42 6.76 -3.29
CA PRO A 176 -15.62 7.18 -1.91
C PRO A 176 -16.44 6.15 -1.11
N PHE A 177 -16.22 6.08 0.20
CA PHE A 177 -17.02 5.24 1.08
C PHE A 177 -18.45 5.76 1.17
N SER A 178 -19.42 4.83 1.14
CA SER A 178 -20.83 5.16 1.33
C SER A 178 -21.22 5.20 2.81
N ALA A 179 -22.39 5.75 3.12
CA ALA A 179 -22.93 5.77 4.48
C ALA A 179 -23.14 4.35 5.07
N GLY A 180 -23.32 3.33 4.22
CA GLY A 180 -23.44 1.93 4.64
C GLY A 180 -22.12 1.27 5.04
N GLN A 181 -20.99 1.95 4.87
CA GLN A 181 -19.63 1.45 5.12
C GLN A 181 -18.99 2.18 6.32
N ALA A 182 -19.75 2.29 7.40
CA ALA A 182 -19.38 3.07 8.57
C ALA A 182 -18.17 2.49 9.31
N ARG A 183 -18.07 1.16 9.45
CA ARG A 183 -16.91 0.52 10.07
C ARG A 183 -15.66 0.70 9.22
N LEU A 184 -15.77 0.51 7.91
CA LEU A 184 -14.67 0.76 6.98
C LEU A 184 -14.18 2.20 7.06
N SER A 185 -15.10 3.17 7.05
CA SER A 185 -14.77 4.59 7.18
C SER A 185 -14.05 4.88 8.51
N ALA A 186 -14.55 4.36 9.63
CA ALA A 186 -13.91 4.52 10.94
C ALA A 186 -12.53 3.85 11.01
N TYR A 187 -12.36 2.69 10.38
CA TYR A 187 -11.07 2.01 10.26
C TYR A 187 -10.08 2.82 9.42
N PHE A 188 -10.52 3.39 8.30
CA PHE A 188 -9.68 4.27 7.49
C PHE A 188 -9.21 5.50 8.27
N GLU A 189 -10.08 6.17 9.01
CA GLU A 189 -9.66 7.29 9.87
C GLU A 189 -8.68 6.85 10.98
N ARG A 190 -8.84 5.63 11.51
CA ARG A 190 -7.90 5.05 12.48
C ARG A 190 -6.51 4.81 11.87
N LEU A 191 -6.46 4.34 10.62
CA LEU A 191 -5.20 4.19 9.88
C LEU A 191 -4.52 5.55 9.68
N LEU A 192 -5.28 6.57 9.25
CA LEU A 192 -4.74 7.93 9.03
C LEU A 192 -4.23 8.59 10.31
N ALA A 193 -4.80 8.26 11.46
CA ALA A 193 -4.34 8.74 12.76
C ALA A 193 -3.00 8.13 13.20
N ARG A 194 -2.51 7.06 12.54
CA ARG A 194 -1.19 6.49 12.83
C ARG A 194 -0.09 7.34 12.21
N GLY A 195 0.91 7.68 13.02
CA GLY A 195 2.04 8.50 12.57
C GLY A 195 2.81 7.91 11.38
N SER A 196 2.98 6.59 11.32
CA SER A 196 3.64 5.87 10.22
C SER A 196 2.90 6.04 8.88
N VAL A 197 1.57 5.94 8.90
CA VAL A 197 0.70 6.14 7.73
C VAL A 197 0.72 7.60 7.30
N TRP A 198 0.55 8.52 8.25
CA TRP A 198 0.58 9.96 7.95
C TRP A 198 1.94 10.39 7.37
N GLN A 199 3.04 9.86 7.90
CA GLN A 199 4.38 10.11 7.37
C GLN A 199 4.53 9.64 5.92
N ALA A 200 3.97 8.48 5.56
CA ALA A 200 3.99 8.01 4.17
C ALA A 200 3.21 8.96 3.24
N ILE A 201 2.06 9.48 3.69
CA ILE A 201 1.28 10.50 2.95
C ILE A 201 2.12 11.77 2.76
N VAL A 202 2.71 12.31 3.83
CA VAL A 202 3.54 13.53 3.77
C VAL A 202 4.71 13.36 2.81
N GLN A 203 5.39 12.21 2.85
CA GLN A 203 6.49 11.93 1.91
C GLN A 203 6.02 11.88 0.44
N ALA A 204 4.77 11.49 0.20
CA ALA A 204 4.19 11.43 -1.14
C ALA A 204 3.62 12.77 -1.63
N GLN A 205 3.31 13.72 -0.73
CA GLN A 205 2.68 15.00 -1.08
C GLN A 205 3.37 15.76 -2.22
N PRO A 206 4.71 15.93 -2.24
CA PRO A 206 5.40 16.60 -3.35
C PRO A 206 5.19 15.93 -4.71
N TRP A 207 4.84 14.65 -4.70
CA TRP A 207 4.66 13.82 -5.88
C TRP A 207 3.20 13.66 -6.29
N PHE A 208 2.23 14.15 -5.52
CA PHE A 208 0.81 14.07 -5.89
C PHE A 208 0.48 14.80 -7.19
N GLN A 209 1.31 15.74 -7.65
CA GLN A 209 1.22 16.32 -9.00
C GLN A 209 1.29 15.27 -10.12
N TYR A 210 1.93 14.12 -9.88
CA TYR A 210 2.02 13.00 -10.82
C TYR A 210 0.93 11.94 -10.60
N TYR A 211 0.05 12.12 -9.62
CA TYR A 211 -1.06 11.19 -9.40
C TYR A 211 -2.19 11.46 -10.41
N PRO A 212 -2.58 10.49 -11.27
CA PRO A 212 -3.56 10.72 -12.34
C PRO A 212 -4.94 11.15 -11.87
N HIS A 213 -5.27 10.88 -10.59
CA HIS A 213 -6.56 11.23 -9.99
C HIS A 213 -6.41 12.25 -8.85
N ARG A 214 -5.39 13.12 -8.91
CA ARG A 214 -5.09 14.15 -7.91
C ARG A 214 -6.29 15.01 -7.52
N GLN A 215 -7.14 15.38 -8.48
CA GLN A 215 -8.33 16.19 -8.26
C GLN A 215 -9.34 15.56 -7.30
N ALA A 216 -9.32 14.24 -7.15
CA ALA A 216 -10.17 13.50 -6.23
C ALA A 216 -9.56 13.33 -4.84
N LEU A 217 -8.32 13.80 -4.61
CA LEU A 217 -7.74 13.81 -3.26
C LEU A 217 -8.43 14.87 -2.39
N PRO A 218 -8.92 14.50 -1.18
CA PRO A 218 -9.41 15.48 -0.22
C PRO A 218 -8.37 16.55 0.14
N ALA A 219 -8.85 17.79 0.33
CA ALA A 219 -7.99 18.94 0.64
C ALA A 219 -7.06 18.70 1.84
N ARG A 220 -7.50 17.93 2.84
CA ARG A 220 -6.69 17.57 4.03
C ARG A 220 -5.37 16.86 3.72
N PHE A 221 -5.23 16.25 2.53
CA PHE A 221 -3.99 15.60 2.11
C PHE A 221 -3.11 16.48 1.22
N LEU A 222 -3.60 17.66 0.81
CA LEU A 222 -2.90 18.58 -0.10
C LEU A 222 -2.25 19.77 0.63
N VAL A 223 -2.56 19.96 1.92
CA VAL A 223 -1.97 21.03 2.73
C VAL A 223 -0.63 20.56 3.29
N ALA A 224 0.40 21.39 3.07
CA ALA A 224 1.76 21.21 3.60
C ALA A 224 1.86 21.74 5.03
#